data_AF-A0A3S0Z9V4-F1
#
_entry.id   AF-A0A3S0Z9V4-F1
#
_cell.length_a   1.000
_cell.length_b   1.000
_cell.length_c   1.000
_cell.angle_alpha   90.00
_cell.angle_beta   90.00
_cell.angle_gamma   90.00
#
_symmetry.space_group_name_H-M   'P 1'
#
loop_
_entity.id
_entity.type
_entity.pdbx_description
1 polymer ?
#
loop_
_entity_poly.entity_id
_entity_poly.type
_entity_poly.pdbx_seq_one_letter_code
_entity_poly.pdbx_strand_id
1 'polypeptide(L)'
;TAICITRENMVLCGKDFANEVLIQIDNSIEIKWNYNDSDYIKANEIIFELYGNARNILTAERSMLNFIQMLSATTTTTHYYASLIAKYPAKLLDTRKTIPCFRLAQKYAVRCGGGYNHRIGLFDAYLIKENHIRSAGGIAEAITKAKHNNPSKTVEVEVTNLIELQESIDNNADIVMLDNFHIDDIYKAVEISKGKILLEVSGNVDDKTIVKIAETGVDFISSGAITKNIKAIDLSMQVK
;
A
#
# COMPACT_ATOMS: atom_id res chain seq x y z
N THR A 1 14.66 -29.70 14.84
CA THR A 1 14.01 -29.18 13.61
C THR A 1 12.84 -28.31 14.01
N ALA A 2 12.43 -27.32 13.23
CA ALA A 2 11.23 -26.55 13.52
C ALA A 2 10.36 -26.35 12.27
N ILE A 3 9.07 -26.13 12.47
CA ILE A 3 8.13 -25.76 11.39
C ILE A 3 7.36 -24.51 11.78
N CYS A 4 7.03 -23.67 10.82
CA CYS A 4 6.13 -22.54 11.01
C CYS A 4 4.81 -22.77 10.27
N ILE A 5 3.69 -22.59 10.97
CA ILE A 5 2.34 -22.69 10.41
C ILE A 5 1.60 -21.37 10.54
N THR A 6 0.69 -21.10 9.61
CA THR A 6 -0.34 -20.07 9.79
C THR A 6 -1.59 -20.66 10.41
N ARG A 7 -2.33 -19.90 11.22
CA ARG A 7 -3.62 -20.30 11.81
C ARG A 7 -4.83 -19.66 11.12
N GLU A 8 -4.59 -18.76 10.18
CA GLU A 8 -5.60 -18.12 9.36
C GLU A 8 -5.18 -18.05 7.88
N ASN A 9 -6.14 -17.77 7.01
CA ASN A 9 -5.82 -17.54 5.60
C ASN A 9 -5.04 -16.23 5.47
N MET A 10 -3.97 -16.25 4.67
CA MET A 10 -3.08 -15.10 4.52
C MET A 10 -2.46 -15.04 3.13
N VAL A 11 -1.84 -13.92 2.81
CA VAL A 11 -0.91 -13.78 1.69
C VAL A 11 0.48 -13.51 2.24
N LEU A 12 1.46 -14.32 1.85
CA LEU A 12 2.80 -14.29 2.43
C LEU A 12 3.57 -13.04 2.03
N CYS A 13 4.24 -12.43 3.01
CA CYS A 13 5.27 -11.44 2.78
C CYS A 13 6.27 -11.45 3.93
N GLY A 14 7.56 -11.29 3.61
CA GLY A 14 8.62 -11.11 4.60
C GLY A 14 9.71 -12.18 4.57
N LYS A 15 9.80 -12.98 3.51
CA LYS A 15 10.87 -13.99 3.34
C LYS A 15 12.26 -13.38 3.55
N ASP A 16 12.54 -12.25 2.93
CA ASP A 16 13.86 -11.60 3.01
C ASP A 16 14.24 -11.21 4.44
N PHE A 17 13.28 -10.70 5.21
CA PHE A 17 13.50 -10.34 6.61
C PHE A 17 13.75 -11.57 7.48
N ALA A 18 12.97 -12.64 7.29
CA ALA A 18 13.14 -13.88 8.03
C ALA A 18 14.48 -14.56 7.71
N ASN A 19 14.88 -14.57 6.43
CA ASN A 19 16.18 -15.06 5.99
C ASN A 19 17.32 -14.23 6.61
N GLU A 20 17.21 -12.89 6.61
CA GLU A 20 18.23 -12.01 7.17
C GLU A 20 18.39 -12.19 8.68
N VAL A 21 17.30 -12.40 9.42
CA VAL A 21 17.37 -12.72 10.86
C VAL A 21 18.18 -14.01 11.10
N LEU A 22 17.96 -15.05 10.29
CA LEU A 22 18.75 -16.29 10.37
C LEU A 22 20.22 -16.04 10.06
N ILE A 23 20.52 -15.30 8.99
CA ILE A 23 21.90 -14.96 8.59
C ILE A 23 22.65 -14.26 9.73
N GLN A 24 22.00 -13.31 10.41
CA GLN A 24 22.61 -12.56 11.51
C GLN A 24 22.81 -13.38 12.80
N ILE A 25 21.95 -14.38 13.04
CA ILE A 25 22.01 -15.21 14.25
C ILE A 25 22.92 -16.42 14.06
N ASP A 26 22.69 -17.18 13.00
CA ASP A 26 23.40 -18.41 12.66
C ASP A 26 23.15 -18.79 11.19
N ASN A 27 24.12 -18.45 10.34
CA ASN A 27 24.05 -18.73 8.90
C ASN A 27 24.12 -20.23 8.54
N SER A 28 24.32 -21.12 9.52
CA SER A 28 24.27 -22.57 9.32
C SER A 28 22.85 -23.15 9.45
N ILE A 29 21.88 -22.36 9.92
CA ILE A 29 20.48 -22.77 9.94
C ILE A 29 19.95 -22.79 8.49
N GLU A 30 19.54 -23.96 8.04
CA GLU A 30 18.87 -24.13 6.76
C GLU A 30 17.38 -23.83 6.90
N ILE A 31 16.85 -23.00 5.99
CA ILE A 31 15.43 -22.72 5.85
C ILE A 31 14.90 -23.25 4.52
N LYS A 32 13.86 -24.06 4.60
CA LYS A 32 13.12 -24.55 3.43
C LYS A 32 11.75 -23.89 3.39
N TRP A 33 11.54 -23.03 2.39
CA TRP A 33 10.28 -22.36 2.14
C TRP A 33 9.33 -23.23 1.30
N ASN A 34 8.08 -23.36 1.71
CA ASN A 34 7.03 -24.01 0.92
C ASN A 34 6.25 -23.00 0.04
N TYR A 35 6.37 -21.71 0.35
CA TYR A 35 5.67 -20.61 -0.31
C TYR A 35 6.61 -19.43 -0.59
N ASN A 36 6.23 -18.58 -1.53
CA ASN A 36 6.89 -17.33 -1.89
C ASN A 36 6.11 -16.11 -1.40
N ASP A 37 6.79 -14.98 -1.28
CA ASP A 37 6.10 -13.71 -1.05
C ASP A 37 5.10 -13.49 -2.20
N SER A 38 3.88 -13.03 -1.85
CA SER A 38 2.68 -12.93 -2.69
C SER A 38 1.85 -14.20 -2.85
N ASP A 39 2.29 -15.35 -2.35
CA ASP A 39 1.47 -16.58 -2.39
C ASP A 39 0.33 -16.52 -1.37
N TYR A 40 -0.86 -16.96 -1.79
CA TYR A 40 -2.00 -17.19 -0.89
C TYR A 40 -1.85 -18.52 -0.16
N ILE A 41 -1.95 -18.48 1.17
CA ILE A 41 -1.78 -19.64 2.05
C ILE A 41 -3.06 -19.86 2.86
N LYS A 42 -3.54 -21.10 2.89
CA LYS A 42 -4.70 -21.49 3.69
C LYS A 42 -4.31 -21.70 5.16
N ALA A 43 -5.28 -21.52 6.06
CA ALA A 43 -5.09 -21.81 7.48
C ALA A 43 -4.56 -23.23 7.71
N ASN A 44 -3.67 -23.38 8.70
CA ASN A 44 -2.99 -24.60 9.14
C ASN A 44 -1.94 -25.19 8.16
N GLU A 45 -1.61 -24.48 7.09
CA GLU A 45 -0.52 -24.87 6.18
C GLU A 45 0.87 -24.55 6.77
N ILE A 46 1.88 -25.34 6.38
CA ILE A 46 3.29 -25.14 6.77
C ILE A 46 3.94 -24.15 5.80
N ILE A 47 4.34 -22.99 6.32
CA ILE A 47 4.96 -21.91 5.54
C ILE A 47 6.44 -22.24 5.23
N PHE A 48 7.18 -22.68 6.25
CA PHE A 48 8.58 -23.05 6.14
C PHE A 48 9.00 -24.04 7.22
N GLU A 49 10.13 -24.70 6.96
CA GLU A 49 10.81 -25.63 7.85
C GLU A 49 12.23 -25.14 8.15
N LEU A 50 12.72 -25.33 9.38
CA LEU A 50 14.08 -24.96 9.83
C LEU A 50 14.86 -26.17 10.33
N TYR A 51 16.12 -26.24 9.93
CA TYR A 51 17.07 -27.29 10.30
C TYR A 51 18.35 -26.64 10.83
N GLY A 52 18.75 -26.96 12.07
CA GLY A 52 19.93 -26.36 12.67
C GLY A 52 19.95 -26.43 14.18
N ASN A 53 20.82 -25.63 14.80
CA ASN A 53 21.00 -25.59 16.25
C ASN A 53 19.71 -25.11 16.96
N ALA A 54 19.21 -25.91 17.90
CA ALA A 54 17.97 -25.61 18.60
C ALA A 54 17.98 -24.27 19.37
N ARG A 55 19.12 -23.90 19.99
CA ARG A 55 19.23 -22.63 20.74
C ARG A 55 19.15 -21.43 19.80
N ASN A 56 19.79 -21.52 18.64
CA ASN A 56 19.81 -20.46 17.66
C ASN A 56 18.44 -20.31 16.97
N ILE A 57 17.77 -21.43 16.65
CA ILE A 57 16.38 -21.42 16.15
C ILE A 57 15.44 -20.74 17.17
N LEU A 58 15.51 -21.10 18.45
CA LEU A 58 14.69 -20.48 19.51
C LEU A 58 15.01 -18.98 19.70
N THR A 59 16.25 -18.58 19.47
CA THR A 59 16.67 -17.17 19.51
C THR A 59 16.11 -16.38 18.32
N ALA A 60 16.07 -16.99 17.13
CA ALA A 60 15.60 -16.37 15.89
C ALA A 60 14.07 -16.24 15.82
N GLU A 61 13.35 -17.17 16.45
CA GLU A 61 11.89 -17.34 16.33
C GLU A 61 11.12 -16.02 16.36
N ARG A 62 11.25 -15.27 17.45
CA ARG A 62 10.39 -14.10 17.69
C ARG A 62 10.63 -13.01 16.66
N SER A 63 11.88 -12.77 16.31
CA SER A 63 12.24 -11.75 15.33
C SER A 63 11.73 -12.12 13.93
N MET A 64 11.94 -13.38 13.50
CA MET A 64 11.43 -13.86 12.21
C MET A 64 9.90 -13.74 12.13
N LEU A 65 9.19 -14.28 13.13
CA LEU A 65 7.73 -14.27 13.13
C LEU A 65 7.19 -12.84 13.14
N ASN A 66 7.75 -11.92 13.94
CA ASN A 66 7.29 -10.54 13.99
C ASN A 66 7.31 -9.85 12.61
N PHE A 67 8.37 -10.07 11.82
CA PHE A 67 8.45 -9.53 10.45
C PHE A 67 7.39 -10.14 9.54
N ILE A 68 7.29 -11.48 9.50
CA ILE A 68 6.34 -12.17 8.62
C ILE A 68 4.91 -11.79 8.99
N GLN A 69 4.58 -11.76 10.29
CA GLN A 69 3.25 -11.40 10.78
C GLN A 69 2.82 -9.99 10.36
N MET A 70 3.69 -9.00 10.52
CA MET A 70 3.39 -7.60 10.19
C MET A 70 3.28 -7.39 8.68
N LEU A 71 4.23 -7.93 7.90
CA LEU A 71 4.26 -7.73 6.46
C LEU A 71 3.15 -8.52 5.78
N SER A 72 2.94 -9.78 6.17
CA SER A 72 1.82 -10.59 5.67
C SER A 72 0.46 -9.99 6.06
N ALA A 73 0.34 -9.28 7.19
CA ALA A 73 -0.89 -8.55 7.52
C ALA A 73 -1.18 -7.40 6.53
N THR A 74 -0.15 -6.62 6.18
CA THR A 74 -0.24 -5.56 5.17
C THR A 74 -0.61 -6.14 3.80
N THR A 75 0.06 -7.23 3.39
CA THR A 75 -0.17 -7.93 2.13
C THR A 75 -1.55 -8.56 2.05
N THR A 76 -1.99 -9.26 3.11
CA THR A 76 -3.32 -9.90 3.19
C THR A 76 -4.43 -8.86 3.12
N THR A 77 -4.29 -7.75 3.86
CA THR A 77 -5.27 -6.65 3.81
C THR A 77 -5.30 -6.04 2.41
N THR A 78 -4.15 -5.77 1.81
CA THR A 78 -4.08 -5.20 0.46
C THR A 78 -4.72 -6.13 -0.57
N HIS A 79 -4.43 -7.43 -0.51
CA HIS A 79 -5.03 -8.44 -1.37
C HIS A 79 -6.55 -8.49 -1.26
N TYR A 80 -7.06 -8.42 -0.03
CA TYR A 80 -8.51 -8.34 0.20
C TYR A 80 -9.12 -7.14 -0.53
N TYR A 81 -8.63 -5.92 -0.29
CA TYR A 81 -9.18 -4.72 -0.94
C TYR A 81 -9.01 -4.73 -2.46
N ALA A 82 -7.85 -5.16 -2.97
CA ALA A 82 -7.61 -5.28 -4.41
C ALA A 82 -8.56 -6.30 -5.06
N SER A 83 -8.85 -7.41 -4.39
CA SER A 83 -9.78 -8.43 -4.88
C SER A 83 -11.22 -7.90 -5.01
N LEU A 84 -11.65 -7.00 -4.11
CA LEU A 84 -12.99 -6.39 -4.17
C LEU A 84 -13.19 -5.55 -5.43
N ILE A 85 -12.11 -4.96 -5.97
CA ILE A 85 -12.18 -4.08 -7.14
C ILE A 85 -11.62 -4.69 -8.42
N ALA A 86 -11.25 -5.97 -8.42
CA ALA A 86 -10.53 -6.61 -9.54
C ALA A 86 -11.28 -6.59 -10.89
N LYS A 87 -12.61 -6.43 -10.87
CA LYS A 87 -13.43 -6.32 -12.09
C LYS A 87 -13.53 -4.90 -12.66
N TYR A 88 -13.03 -3.89 -11.95
CA TYR A 88 -13.03 -2.49 -12.36
C TYR A 88 -11.63 -2.07 -12.81
N PRO A 89 -11.50 -1.00 -13.63
CA PRO A 89 -10.20 -0.50 -14.06
C PRO A 89 -9.40 0.18 -12.93
N ALA A 90 -10.07 0.57 -11.84
CA ALA A 90 -9.48 1.27 -10.71
C ALA A 90 -8.35 0.47 -10.05
N LYS A 91 -7.26 1.14 -9.68
CA LYS A 91 -6.13 0.55 -8.97
C LYS A 91 -6.08 1.01 -7.52
N LEU A 92 -5.82 0.07 -6.61
CA LEU A 92 -5.62 0.37 -5.21
C LEU A 92 -4.22 0.94 -4.97
N LEU A 93 -4.14 2.16 -4.44
CA LEU A 93 -2.91 2.82 -4.02
C LEU A 93 -2.74 2.81 -2.51
N ASP A 94 -1.49 2.73 -2.06
CA ASP A 94 -1.11 2.99 -0.68
C ASP A 94 -0.89 4.48 -0.40
N THR A 95 -0.41 4.81 0.79
CA THR A 95 -0.14 6.19 1.20
C THR A 95 1.17 6.28 1.98
N ARG A 96 1.51 7.48 2.46
CA ARG A 96 2.60 7.69 3.42
C ARG A 96 2.18 7.48 4.88
N LYS A 97 0.95 7.03 5.15
CA LYS A 97 0.46 6.66 6.49
C LYS A 97 0.98 5.26 6.86
N THR A 98 2.29 5.13 6.96
CA THR A 98 2.99 3.85 7.22
C THR A 98 3.46 3.78 8.67
N ILE A 99 3.70 2.56 9.15
CA ILE A 99 4.39 2.33 10.42
C ILE A 99 5.80 2.97 10.34
N PRO A 100 6.22 3.75 11.36
CA PRO A 100 7.53 4.40 11.36
C PRO A 100 8.67 3.41 11.09
N CYS A 101 9.64 3.81 10.27
CA CYS A 101 10.78 3.00 9.81
C CYS A 101 10.45 1.84 8.84
N PHE A 102 9.18 1.48 8.63
CA PHE A 102 8.79 0.36 7.76
C PHE A 102 8.27 0.78 6.39
N ARG A 103 8.50 2.03 5.97
CA ARG A 103 7.91 2.57 4.72
C ARG A 103 8.17 1.72 3.49
N LEU A 104 9.43 1.37 3.21
CA LEU A 104 9.75 0.53 2.04
C LEU A 104 9.26 -0.91 2.20
N ALA A 105 9.32 -1.46 3.41
CA ALA A 105 8.83 -2.81 3.70
C ALA A 105 7.31 -2.90 3.50
N GLN A 106 6.55 -1.90 3.93
CA GLN A 106 5.10 -1.85 3.71
C GLN A 106 4.74 -1.55 2.26
N LYS A 107 5.48 -0.68 1.56
CA LYS A 107 5.33 -0.47 0.11
C LYS A 107 5.58 -1.78 -0.66
N TYR A 108 6.57 -2.56 -0.26
CA TYR A 108 6.80 -3.89 -0.80
C TYR A 108 5.62 -4.84 -0.49
N ALA A 109 5.18 -4.90 0.76
CA ALA A 109 4.05 -5.73 1.16
C ALA A 109 2.74 -5.39 0.43
N VAL A 110 2.49 -4.10 0.15
CA VAL A 110 1.37 -3.63 -0.69
C VAL A 110 1.49 -4.20 -2.11
N ARG A 111 2.69 -4.15 -2.71
CA ARG A 111 2.93 -4.72 -4.05
C ARG A 111 2.68 -6.23 -4.07
N CYS A 112 3.15 -6.96 -3.07
CA CYS A 112 2.86 -8.40 -2.93
C CYS A 112 1.35 -8.69 -2.83
N GLY A 113 0.58 -7.77 -2.26
CA GLY A 113 -0.87 -7.89 -2.14
C GLY A 113 -1.64 -7.49 -3.41
N GLY A 114 -0.96 -7.12 -4.50
CA GLY A 114 -1.59 -6.65 -5.73
C GLY A 114 -1.98 -5.16 -5.72
N GLY A 115 -1.58 -4.42 -4.68
CA GLY A 115 -1.70 -2.97 -4.66
C GLY A 115 -0.61 -2.27 -5.47
N TYR A 116 -0.74 -0.96 -5.62
CA TYR A 116 0.20 -0.09 -6.31
C TYR A 116 0.76 0.93 -5.34
N ASN A 117 2.03 1.29 -5.56
CA ASN A 117 2.68 2.28 -4.73
C ASN A 117 2.31 3.68 -5.26
N HIS A 118 1.71 4.50 -4.39
CA HIS A 118 1.79 5.95 -4.52
C HIS A 118 3.27 6.37 -4.33
N ARG A 119 3.56 7.68 -4.39
CA ARG A 119 4.91 8.20 -4.14
C ARG A 119 5.53 7.63 -2.87
N ILE A 120 6.82 7.34 -2.93
CA ILE A 120 7.61 6.80 -1.85
C ILE A 120 7.70 7.81 -0.71
N GLY A 121 7.93 9.10 -1.01
CA GLY A 121 8.21 10.11 0.00
C GLY A 121 7.85 11.53 -0.44
N LEU A 122 8.57 12.49 0.12
CA LEU A 122 8.40 13.92 -0.20
C LEU A 122 9.31 14.37 -1.35
N PHE A 123 10.08 13.46 -1.95
CA PHE A 123 11.18 13.76 -2.87
C PHE A 123 10.93 13.30 -4.31
N ASP A 124 9.96 12.40 -4.52
CA ASP A 124 9.74 11.71 -5.80
C ASP A 124 8.50 12.18 -6.56
N ALA A 125 7.53 12.82 -5.89
CA ALA A 125 6.41 13.51 -6.53
C ALA A 125 5.85 14.64 -5.65
N TYR A 126 5.26 15.66 -6.28
CA TYR A 126 4.50 16.68 -5.57
C TYR A 126 3.09 16.19 -5.24
N LEU A 127 2.60 16.58 -4.08
CA LEU A 127 1.18 16.52 -3.71
C LEU A 127 0.82 17.87 -3.11
N ILE A 128 0.26 18.72 -3.96
CA ILE A 128 -0.23 20.04 -3.61
C ILE A 128 -1.53 19.84 -2.83
N LYS A 129 -1.69 20.61 -1.76
CA LYS A 129 -2.82 20.55 -0.80
C LYS A 129 -3.23 21.96 -0.47
N GLU A 130 -4.35 22.13 0.24
CA GLU A 130 -4.90 23.42 0.70
C GLU A 130 -3.82 24.37 1.27
N ASN A 131 -2.97 23.92 2.18
CA ASN A 131 -1.88 24.75 2.72
C ASN A 131 -0.89 25.28 1.65
N HIS A 132 -0.57 24.47 0.65
CA HIS A 132 0.33 24.85 -0.44
C HIS A 132 -0.36 25.85 -1.37
N ILE A 133 -1.63 25.60 -1.72
CA ILE A 133 -2.46 26.47 -2.56
C ILE A 133 -2.54 27.86 -1.93
N ARG A 134 -2.93 27.93 -0.64
CA ARG A 134 -3.00 29.18 0.13
C ARG A 134 -1.67 29.93 0.19
N SER A 135 -0.56 29.20 0.32
CA SER A 135 0.78 29.81 0.40
C SER A 135 1.28 30.29 -0.97
N ALA A 136 0.89 29.62 -2.05
CA ALA A 136 1.37 29.91 -3.40
C ALA A 136 0.61 31.05 -4.09
N GLY A 137 -0.63 31.31 -3.67
CA GLY A 137 -1.53 32.31 -4.24
C GLY A 137 -2.72 31.73 -5.02
N GLY A 138 -2.83 30.40 -5.14
CA GLY A 138 -3.82 29.72 -5.98
C GLY A 138 -3.32 28.36 -6.46
N ILE A 139 -4.20 27.57 -7.10
CA ILE A 139 -3.83 26.26 -7.66
C ILE A 139 -2.91 26.46 -8.87
N ALA A 140 -3.25 27.41 -9.75
CA ALA A 140 -2.46 27.75 -10.93
C ALA A 140 -1.00 28.09 -10.59
N GLU A 141 -0.78 28.97 -9.61
CA GLU A 141 0.54 29.39 -9.15
C GLU A 141 1.30 28.24 -8.50
N ALA A 142 0.62 27.39 -7.73
CA ALA A 142 1.23 26.23 -7.08
C ALA A 142 1.74 25.22 -8.12
N ILE A 143 0.92 24.87 -9.11
CA ILE A 143 1.30 23.94 -10.19
C ILE A 143 2.44 24.52 -11.02
N THR A 144 2.35 25.79 -11.40
CA THR A 144 3.38 26.47 -12.20
C THR A 144 4.73 26.45 -11.48
N LYS A 145 4.77 26.80 -10.19
CA LYS A 145 5.99 26.76 -9.37
C LYS A 145 6.53 25.34 -9.22
N ALA A 146 5.66 24.35 -9.01
CA ALA A 146 6.07 22.95 -8.88
C ALA A 146 6.75 22.43 -10.16
N LYS A 147 6.11 22.65 -11.32
CA LYS A 147 6.64 22.25 -12.64
C LYS A 147 7.90 23.02 -13.01
N HIS A 148 8.01 24.30 -12.67
CA HIS A 148 9.24 25.07 -12.90
C HIS A 148 10.41 24.54 -12.06
N ASN A 149 10.18 24.28 -10.77
CA ASN A 149 11.25 23.87 -9.85
C ASN A 149 11.76 22.45 -10.12
N ASN A 150 10.87 21.52 -10.49
CA ASN A 150 11.25 20.14 -10.81
C ASN A 150 10.39 19.58 -11.96
N PRO A 151 10.71 19.87 -13.24
CA PRO A 151 9.88 19.55 -14.40
C PRO A 151 9.62 18.06 -14.64
N SER A 152 10.48 17.18 -14.13
CA SER A 152 10.37 15.73 -14.29
C SER A 152 9.50 15.05 -13.22
N LYS A 153 9.06 15.80 -12.21
CA LYS A 153 8.27 15.25 -11.09
C LYS A 153 6.79 15.35 -11.41
N THR A 154 6.06 14.27 -11.14
CA THR A 154 4.60 14.28 -11.17
C THR A 154 4.06 15.33 -10.21
N VAL A 155 3.09 16.12 -10.68
CA VAL A 155 2.34 17.10 -9.90
C VAL A 155 0.93 16.59 -9.70
N GLU A 156 0.65 16.14 -8.48
CA GLU A 156 -0.68 15.81 -8.02
C GLU A 156 -1.27 16.95 -7.19
N VAL A 157 -2.57 17.22 -7.36
CA VAL A 157 -3.30 18.26 -6.60
C VAL A 157 -4.47 17.62 -5.86
N GLU A 158 -4.52 17.83 -4.55
CA GLU A 158 -5.67 17.48 -3.71
C GLU A 158 -6.72 18.59 -3.78
N VAL A 159 -7.94 18.21 -4.14
CA VAL A 159 -9.09 19.10 -4.32
C VAL A 159 -10.26 18.63 -3.47
N THR A 160 -11.13 19.57 -3.11
CA THR A 160 -12.31 19.35 -2.24
C THR A 160 -13.64 19.60 -2.96
N ASN A 161 -13.60 20.11 -4.18
CA ASN A 161 -14.79 20.40 -4.98
C ASN A 161 -14.50 20.39 -6.49
N LEU A 162 -15.56 20.37 -7.31
CA LEU A 162 -15.45 20.28 -8.78
C LEU A 162 -14.85 21.55 -9.43
N ILE A 163 -14.87 22.69 -8.75
CA ILE A 163 -14.29 23.93 -9.27
C ILE A 163 -12.76 23.84 -9.22
N GLU A 164 -12.22 23.40 -8.09
CA GLU A 164 -10.78 23.15 -7.91
C GLU A 164 -10.27 22.04 -8.84
N LEU A 165 -11.09 21.02 -9.12
CA LEU A 165 -10.79 20.00 -10.13
C LEU A 165 -10.62 20.64 -11.51
N GLN A 166 -11.57 21.47 -11.94
CA GLN A 166 -11.50 22.15 -13.24
C GLN A 166 -10.27 23.06 -13.33
N GLU A 167 -9.99 23.84 -12.27
CA GLU A 167 -8.79 24.69 -12.21
C GLU A 167 -7.49 23.86 -12.32
N SER A 168 -7.43 22.69 -11.68
CA SER A 168 -6.27 21.80 -11.74
C SER A 168 -6.05 21.22 -13.15
N ILE A 169 -7.14 20.88 -13.86
CA ILE A 169 -7.11 20.42 -15.24
C ILE A 169 -6.60 21.53 -16.17
N ASP A 170 -7.16 22.74 -16.06
CA ASP A 170 -6.82 23.87 -16.93
C ASP A 170 -5.34 24.30 -16.77
N ASN A 171 -4.76 24.02 -15.61
CA ASN A 171 -3.36 24.29 -15.30
C ASN A 171 -2.43 23.08 -15.49
N ASN A 172 -2.91 22.02 -16.16
CA ASN A 172 -2.15 20.83 -16.51
C ASN A 172 -1.54 20.11 -15.30
N ALA A 173 -2.28 19.92 -14.20
CA ALA A 173 -1.89 18.92 -13.21
C ALA A 173 -1.79 17.52 -13.87
N ASP A 174 -0.93 16.65 -13.34
CA ASP A 174 -0.75 15.32 -13.92
C ASP A 174 -1.77 14.31 -13.33
N ILE A 175 -2.13 14.51 -12.06
CA ILE A 175 -3.11 13.72 -11.30
C ILE A 175 -3.91 14.67 -10.40
N VAL A 176 -5.20 14.40 -10.19
CA VAL A 176 -6.00 15.07 -9.17
C VAL A 176 -6.55 14.08 -8.16
N MET A 177 -6.35 14.38 -6.88
CA MET A 177 -6.90 13.64 -5.76
C MET A 177 -8.19 14.30 -5.27
N LEU A 178 -9.29 13.55 -5.33
CA LEU A 178 -10.60 13.94 -4.81
C LEU A 178 -10.68 13.59 -3.32
N ASP A 179 -10.55 14.58 -2.45
CA ASP A 179 -10.58 14.38 -0.99
C ASP A 179 -12.02 14.43 -0.45
N ASN A 180 -12.51 13.30 0.06
CA ASN A 180 -13.82 13.16 0.71
C ASN A 180 -15.02 13.59 -0.15
N PHE A 181 -14.95 13.42 -1.48
CA PHE A 181 -16.09 13.66 -2.35
C PHE A 181 -17.24 12.68 -2.06
N HIS A 182 -18.47 13.18 -2.20
CA HIS A 182 -19.65 12.31 -2.27
C HIS A 182 -19.66 11.53 -3.58
N ILE A 183 -20.27 10.33 -3.56
CA ILE A 183 -20.25 9.43 -4.72
C ILE A 183 -20.79 10.08 -6.00
N ASP A 184 -21.84 10.90 -5.88
CA ASP A 184 -22.44 11.62 -7.01
C ASP A 184 -21.49 12.66 -7.61
N ASP A 185 -20.64 13.28 -6.79
CA ASP A 185 -19.64 14.23 -7.26
C ASP A 185 -18.42 13.51 -7.84
N ILE A 186 -18.11 12.28 -7.40
CA ILE A 186 -17.08 11.44 -8.04
C ILE A 186 -17.51 11.10 -9.47
N TYR A 187 -18.79 10.73 -9.70
CA TYR A 187 -19.29 10.51 -11.07
C TYR A 187 -19.11 11.74 -11.96
N LYS A 188 -19.50 12.93 -11.48
CA LYS A 188 -19.30 14.18 -12.22
C LYS A 188 -17.82 14.47 -12.48
N ALA A 189 -16.95 14.22 -11.49
CA ALA A 189 -15.51 14.41 -11.64
C ALA A 189 -14.95 13.50 -12.74
N VAL A 190 -15.36 12.23 -12.79
CA VAL A 190 -14.96 11.30 -13.85
C VAL A 190 -15.41 11.81 -15.23
N GLU A 191 -16.62 12.34 -15.35
CA GLU A 191 -17.12 12.92 -16.61
C GLU A 191 -16.28 14.14 -17.06
N ILE A 192 -15.96 15.05 -16.13
CA ILE A 192 -15.16 16.27 -16.39
C ILE A 192 -13.74 15.90 -16.83
N SER A 193 -13.14 14.90 -16.18
CA SER A 193 -11.74 14.50 -16.32
C SER A 193 -11.46 13.56 -17.49
N LYS A 194 -12.50 12.97 -18.10
CA LYS A 194 -12.36 11.93 -19.11
C LYS A 194 -11.41 12.33 -20.25
N GLY A 195 -10.29 11.61 -20.36
CA GLY A 195 -9.27 11.83 -21.39
C GLY A 195 -8.36 13.05 -21.16
N LYS A 196 -8.46 13.72 -20.00
CA LYS A 196 -7.71 14.92 -19.67
C LYS A 196 -6.72 14.71 -18.53
N ILE A 197 -7.15 14.04 -17.46
CA ILE A 197 -6.35 13.86 -16.24
C ILE A 197 -6.69 12.54 -15.54
N LEU A 198 -5.73 12.00 -14.79
CA LEU A 198 -5.95 10.85 -13.91
C LEU A 198 -6.59 11.29 -12.61
N LEU A 199 -7.54 10.49 -12.11
CA LEU A 199 -8.22 10.73 -10.84
C LEU A 199 -7.84 9.70 -9.78
N GLU A 200 -7.52 10.21 -8.59
CA GLU A 200 -7.40 9.43 -7.37
C GLU A 200 -8.53 9.81 -6.40
N VAL A 201 -9.20 8.83 -5.82
CA VAL A 201 -10.12 9.07 -4.69
C VAL A 201 -9.42 8.76 -3.38
N SER A 202 -9.48 9.70 -2.45
CA SER A 202 -8.97 9.55 -1.08
C SER A 202 -10.03 9.95 -0.06
N GLY A 203 -10.04 9.26 1.07
CA GLY A 203 -10.95 9.52 2.18
C GLY A 203 -12.10 8.52 2.27
N ASN A 204 -12.43 8.10 3.49
CA ASN A 204 -13.54 7.18 3.80
C ASN A 204 -13.59 5.89 2.95
N VAL A 205 -12.41 5.37 2.53
CA VAL A 205 -12.28 4.10 1.82
C VAL A 205 -12.23 2.93 2.81
N ASP A 206 -13.26 2.09 2.76
CA ASP A 206 -13.37 0.83 3.50
C ASP A 206 -13.94 -0.28 2.59
N ASP A 207 -14.15 -1.47 3.15
CA ASP A 207 -14.64 -2.65 2.43
C ASP A 207 -16.07 -2.48 1.89
N LYS A 208 -16.86 -1.56 2.46
CA LYS A 208 -18.23 -1.26 2.06
C LYS A 208 -18.29 -0.15 1.01
N THR A 209 -17.32 0.77 0.99
CA THR A 209 -17.31 1.92 0.07
C THR A 209 -16.46 1.69 -1.17
N ILE A 210 -15.37 0.92 -1.08
CA ILE A 210 -14.39 0.80 -2.17
C ILE A 210 -14.98 0.32 -3.50
N VAL A 211 -15.94 -0.61 -3.46
CA VAL A 211 -16.61 -1.14 -4.66
C VAL A 211 -17.40 -0.02 -5.36
N LYS A 212 -18.19 0.75 -4.61
CA LYS A 212 -18.97 1.88 -5.16
C LYS A 212 -18.06 2.94 -5.75
N ILE A 213 -16.93 3.23 -5.10
CA ILE A 213 -15.94 4.17 -5.60
C ILE A 213 -15.37 3.66 -6.93
N ALA A 214 -14.98 2.39 -7.02
CA ALA A 214 -14.43 1.79 -8.23
C ALA A 214 -15.46 1.75 -9.38
N GLU A 215 -16.75 1.59 -9.07
CA GLU A 215 -17.86 1.64 -10.05
C GLU A 215 -17.97 2.98 -10.77
N THR A 216 -17.49 4.06 -10.15
CA THR A 216 -17.56 5.40 -10.77
C THR A 216 -16.63 5.53 -11.99
N GLY A 217 -15.62 4.67 -12.10
CA GLY A 217 -14.63 4.69 -13.18
C GLY A 217 -13.40 5.56 -12.92
N VAL A 218 -13.13 5.92 -11.66
CA VAL A 218 -11.86 6.55 -11.27
C VAL A 218 -10.66 5.64 -11.52
N ASP A 219 -9.50 6.24 -11.79
CA ASP A 219 -8.27 5.49 -12.10
C ASP A 219 -7.65 4.87 -10.85
N PHE A 220 -7.69 5.59 -9.73
CA PHE A 220 -7.05 5.19 -8.50
C PHE A 220 -7.95 5.39 -7.28
N ILE A 221 -7.75 4.53 -6.29
CA ILE A 221 -8.34 4.65 -4.96
C ILE A 221 -7.20 4.48 -3.96
N SER A 222 -6.91 5.48 -3.14
CA SER A 222 -5.91 5.33 -2.08
C SER A 222 -6.53 5.07 -0.72
N SER A 223 -5.89 4.16 0.02
CA SER A 223 -6.29 3.88 1.39
C SER A 223 -5.09 3.89 2.32
N GLY A 224 -5.17 4.70 3.37
CA GLY A 224 -4.22 4.59 4.47
C GLY A 224 -4.44 3.34 5.32
N ALA A 225 -5.63 2.71 5.26
CA ALA A 225 -5.99 1.59 6.12
C ALA A 225 -5.13 0.35 5.86
N ILE A 226 -4.64 0.16 4.62
CA ILE A 226 -3.83 -1.00 4.25
C ILE A 226 -2.41 -0.96 4.81
N THR A 227 -1.91 0.20 5.27
CA THR A 227 -0.56 0.34 5.84
C THR A 227 -0.52 0.89 7.27
N LYS A 228 -1.47 1.75 7.67
CA LYS A 228 -1.46 2.36 9.01
C LYS A 228 -2.00 1.42 10.09
N ASN A 229 -2.89 0.51 9.72
CA ASN A 229 -3.50 -0.45 10.63
C ASN A 229 -2.82 -1.80 10.43
N ILE A 230 -2.53 -2.50 11.53
CA ILE A 230 -1.96 -3.84 11.48
C ILE A 230 -2.81 -4.77 12.33
N LYS A 231 -3.37 -5.78 11.67
CA LYS A 231 -3.90 -6.98 12.31
C LYS A 231 -2.95 -8.12 11.97
N ALA A 232 -1.96 -8.32 12.84
CA ALA A 232 -0.89 -9.31 12.64
C ALA A 232 -1.49 -10.70 12.37
N ILE A 233 -0.91 -11.42 11.40
CA ILE A 233 -1.31 -12.80 11.09
C ILE A 233 -0.97 -13.72 12.27
N ASP A 234 -1.90 -14.61 12.65
CA ASP A 234 -1.63 -15.61 13.67
C ASP A 234 -0.72 -16.73 13.13
N LEU A 235 0.54 -16.74 13.59
CA LEU A 235 1.58 -17.70 13.21
C LEU A 235 2.08 -18.44 14.44
N SER A 236 2.48 -19.70 14.25
CA SER A 236 3.03 -20.54 15.31
C SER A 236 4.23 -21.30 14.80
N MET A 237 5.39 -21.13 15.45
CA MET A 237 6.53 -22.01 15.25
C MET A 237 6.48 -23.18 16.24
N GLN A 238 6.73 -24.38 15.75
CA GLN A 238 6.74 -25.62 16.54
C GLN A 238 8.13 -26.24 16.43
N VAL A 239 8.86 -26.27 17.55
CA VAL A 239 10.22 -26.83 17.63
C VAL A 239 10.15 -28.28 18.12
N LYS A 240 10.85 -29.18 17.43
CA LYS A 240 11.00 -30.60 17.72
C LYS A 240 12.46 -30.94 17.99
#